data_AF-A0A382R0C4-F1
#
_entry.id   AF-A0A382R0C4-F1
#
_cell.length_a   1.000
_cell.length_b   1.000
_cell.length_c   1.000
_cell.angle_alpha   90.00
_cell.angle_beta   90.00
_cell.angle_gamma   90.00
#
_symmetry.space_group_name_H-M   'P 1'
#
loop_
_entity.id
_entity.type
_entity.pdbx_description
1 polymer ?
#
loop_
_entity_poly.entity_id
_entity_poly.type
_entity_poly.pdbx_seq_one_letter_code
_entity_poly.pdbx_strand_id
1 'polypeptide(L)'
;MSSPEIITGAVLVSLNLTNFGLSKKIDAGSAIASHFNAKESFTGSHDSTTRSSKCIIAKNLYDHIASFQRETRKQHNEYTGGMRWTKNKDIMSTKIFSGGADHMEPYETWRKNREATLDNMAHEFAQQTYPLAKTAAKNDLGSLYNPDDYPSNQEVYESIGMEVEIDPIPKGSDFRCSLDPATQKELVKQYDKRLETIQKESVVKLISALSTKLSHITDSIKNDK
;
A
#
# COMPACT_ATOMS: atom_id res chain seq x y z
N MET A 1 8.32 -0.91 -37.52
CA MET A 1 7.77 -1.54 -36.30
C MET A 1 6.43 -0.90 -36.03
N SER A 2 5.34 -1.67 -36.01
CA SER A 2 3.99 -1.14 -35.74
C SER A 2 3.89 -0.82 -34.26
N SER A 3 3.49 0.40 -33.91
CA SER A 3 3.28 0.80 -32.52
C SER A 3 2.17 -0.07 -31.89
N PRO A 4 2.36 -0.61 -30.68
CA PRO A 4 1.34 -1.41 -30.04
C PRO A 4 0.08 -0.57 -29.80
N GLU A 5 -1.10 -1.11 -30.12
CA GLU A 5 -2.36 -0.49 -29.73
C GLU A 5 -2.49 -0.51 -28.21
N ILE A 6 -2.90 0.62 -27.61
CA ILE A 6 -3.04 0.78 -26.15
C ILE A 6 -4.53 0.91 -25.79
N ILE A 7 -4.93 0.32 -24.67
CA ILE A 7 -6.27 0.49 -24.12
C ILE A 7 -6.38 1.88 -23.45
N THR A 8 -7.42 2.64 -23.79
CA THR A 8 -7.61 4.01 -23.27
C THR A 8 -8.38 4.09 -21.95
N GLY A 9 -9.03 2.99 -21.53
CA GLY A 9 -9.90 2.97 -20.34
C GLY A 9 -9.21 2.64 -19.02
N ALA A 10 -7.99 2.07 -19.07
CA ALA A 10 -7.26 1.65 -17.88
C ALA A 10 -5.75 1.69 -18.08
N VAL A 11 -5.03 1.87 -16.98
CA VAL A 11 -3.57 1.89 -16.88
C VAL A 11 -3.12 0.93 -15.78
N LEU A 12 -1.92 0.38 -15.89
CA LEU A 12 -1.28 -0.32 -14.80
C LEU A 12 -0.50 0.67 -13.95
N VAL A 13 -0.57 0.50 -12.65
CA VAL A 13 0.15 1.33 -11.69
C VAL A 13 0.90 0.44 -10.72
N SER A 14 2.18 0.72 -10.50
CA SER A 14 2.97 0.15 -9.41
C SER A 14 3.27 1.23 -8.39
N LEU A 15 3.19 0.91 -7.10
CA LEU A 15 3.67 1.77 -6.02
C LEU A 15 4.82 1.07 -5.30
N ASN A 16 6.01 1.64 -5.43
CA ASN A 16 7.20 1.21 -4.74
C ASN A 16 7.52 2.22 -3.63
N LEU A 17 7.58 1.74 -2.39
CA LEU A 17 8.00 2.54 -1.23
C LEU A 17 9.23 1.87 -0.65
N THR A 18 10.34 2.61 -0.66
CA THR A 18 11.61 2.18 -0.09
C THR A 18 11.71 2.66 1.36
N ASN A 19 12.30 1.81 2.20
CA ASN A 19 12.39 2.06 3.63
C ASN A 19 13.86 2.02 4.05
N PHE A 20 14.20 2.83 5.05
CA PHE A 20 15.49 2.75 5.69
C PHE A 20 15.61 1.44 6.48
N GLY A 21 16.69 0.69 6.23
CA GLY A 21 16.99 -0.55 6.93
C GLY A 21 17.40 -0.28 8.39
N LEU A 22 16.42 -0.28 9.31
CA LEU A 22 16.63 0.05 10.73
C LEU A 22 17.46 -0.97 11.52
N SER A 23 17.69 -2.17 11.00
CA SER A 23 18.31 -3.26 11.75
C SER A 23 19.40 -3.97 10.95
N LYS A 24 20.54 -4.24 11.60
CA LYS A 24 21.60 -5.11 11.09
C LYS A 24 21.70 -6.38 11.94
N LYS A 25 21.93 -7.52 11.28
CA LYS A 25 22.21 -8.80 11.97
C LYS A 25 23.61 -8.73 12.59
N ILE A 26 23.73 -9.21 13.84
CA ILE A 26 25.02 -9.29 14.53
C ILE A 26 25.15 -10.67 15.16
N ASP A 27 26.35 -11.22 15.14
CA ASP A 27 26.65 -12.53 15.73
C ASP A 27 26.83 -12.48 17.26
N ALA A 28 27.06 -11.30 17.82
CA ALA A 28 27.23 -11.05 19.25
C ALA A 28 25.87 -10.74 19.91
N GLY A 29 25.35 -11.69 20.70
CA GLY A 29 23.96 -11.76 21.15
C GLY A 29 23.50 -10.80 22.27
N SER A 30 22.21 -10.91 22.61
CA SER A 30 21.46 -10.16 23.64
C SER A 30 22.17 -9.99 25.01
N ALA A 31 23.03 -10.93 25.41
CA ALA A 31 23.70 -10.92 26.72
C ALA A 31 24.73 -9.78 26.87
N ILE A 32 25.38 -9.34 25.78
CA ILE A 32 26.36 -8.25 25.83
C ILE A 32 25.62 -6.90 25.91
N ALA A 33 24.43 -6.79 25.30
CA ALA A 33 23.59 -5.59 25.38
C ALA A 33 23.12 -5.29 26.83
N SER A 34 22.86 -6.31 27.66
CA SER A 34 22.55 -6.12 29.08
C SER A 34 23.70 -5.54 29.89
N HIS A 35 24.95 -5.81 29.53
CA HIS A 35 26.12 -5.23 30.21
C HIS A 35 26.27 -3.72 29.94
N PHE A 36 25.74 -3.23 28.82
CA PHE A 36 25.78 -1.81 28.42
C PHE A 36 24.43 -1.09 28.59
N ASN A 37 23.45 -1.69 29.28
CA ASN A 37 22.08 -1.15 29.43
C ASN A 37 21.36 -0.85 28.08
N ALA A 38 21.79 -1.46 26.97
CA ALA A 38 21.28 -1.20 25.62
C ALA A 38 20.29 -2.29 25.14
N LYS A 39 19.49 -2.87 26.04
CA LYS A 39 18.56 -3.97 25.71
C LYS A 39 17.54 -3.59 24.63
N GLU A 40 17.08 -2.33 24.61
CA GLU A 40 16.11 -1.84 23.63
C GLU A 40 16.69 -1.73 22.21
N SER A 41 18.01 -1.73 22.09
CA SER A 41 18.73 -1.65 20.82
C SER A 41 18.93 -3.03 20.16
N PHE A 42 18.49 -4.12 20.78
CA PHE A 42 18.60 -5.47 20.24
C PHE A 42 17.27 -6.22 20.22
N THR A 43 17.03 -6.96 19.15
CA THR A 43 15.90 -7.89 19.03
C THR A 43 16.44 -9.32 19.00
N GLY A 44 16.02 -10.14 19.97
CA GLY A 44 16.50 -11.53 20.14
C GLY A 44 16.09 -12.14 21.48
N SER A 45 16.10 -13.48 21.57
CA SER A 45 15.88 -14.21 22.82
C SER A 45 17.13 -14.12 23.71
N HIS A 46 16.99 -14.40 25.02
CA HIS A 46 18.10 -14.43 25.98
C HIS A 46 19.05 -15.63 25.83
N ASP A 47 18.80 -16.50 24.85
CA ASP A 47 19.54 -17.74 24.67
C ASP A 47 20.80 -17.51 23.81
N SER A 48 21.94 -18.10 24.21
CA SER A 48 23.25 -17.87 23.58
C SER A 48 23.34 -18.36 22.12
N THR A 49 22.39 -19.20 21.69
CA THR A 49 22.28 -19.73 20.34
C THR A 49 21.38 -18.89 19.42
N THR A 50 20.70 -17.86 19.95
CA THR A 50 19.75 -17.08 19.16
C THR A 50 20.39 -15.89 18.45
N ARG A 51 20.15 -15.82 17.14
CA ARG A 51 20.54 -14.70 16.28
C ARG A 51 19.92 -13.41 16.81
N SER A 52 20.75 -12.43 17.11
CA SER A 52 20.30 -11.11 17.55
C SER A 52 20.48 -10.11 16.42
N SER A 53 19.58 -9.14 16.30
CA SER A 53 19.77 -7.98 15.42
C SER A 53 19.84 -6.71 16.23
N LYS A 54 20.77 -5.83 15.86
CA LYS A 54 20.90 -4.49 16.42
C LYS A 54 20.04 -3.53 15.62
N CYS A 55 19.18 -2.81 16.32
CA CYS A 55 18.53 -1.63 15.80
C CYS A 55 19.57 -0.52 15.75
N ILE A 56 19.90 -0.05 14.53
CA ILE A 56 20.84 1.05 14.32
C ILE A 56 20.29 2.32 14.98
N ILE A 57 18.97 2.47 14.94
CA ILE A 57 18.22 3.60 15.52
C ILE A 57 16.98 3.06 16.23
N ALA A 58 16.54 3.77 17.27
CA ALA A 58 15.29 3.48 17.96
C ALA A 58 14.08 3.57 17.01
N LYS A 59 13.21 2.56 17.07
CA LYS A 59 12.07 2.41 16.14
C LYS A 59 11.07 3.56 16.21
N ASN A 60 10.88 4.15 17.39
CA ASN A 60 9.99 5.29 17.61
C ASN A 60 10.37 6.51 16.75
N LEU A 61 11.66 6.73 16.51
CA LEU A 61 12.14 7.86 15.70
C LEU A 61 11.79 7.71 14.21
N TYR A 62 11.54 6.49 13.73
CA TYR A 62 11.18 6.23 12.33
C TYR A 62 9.68 5.88 12.16
N ASP A 63 8.95 5.64 13.24
CA ASP A 63 7.59 5.09 13.14
C ASP A 63 6.60 6.03 12.45
N HIS A 64 6.82 7.34 12.51
CA HIS A 64 6.00 8.32 11.79
C HIS A 64 6.14 8.17 10.27
N ILE A 65 7.36 8.04 9.74
CA ILE A 65 7.61 7.75 8.31
C ILE A 65 7.00 6.41 7.93
N ALA A 66 7.23 5.37 8.74
CA ALA A 66 6.68 4.05 8.48
C ALA A 66 5.15 4.06 8.47
N SER A 67 4.52 4.83 9.36
CA SER A 67 3.06 5.01 9.42
C SER A 67 2.53 5.73 8.19
N PHE A 68 3.18 6.82 7.79
CA PHE A 68 2.84 7.54 6.58
C PHE A 68 2.90 6.64 5.35
N GLN A 69 3.97 5.85 5.20
CA GLN A 69 4.10 4.88 4.10
C GLN A 69 3.03 3.77 4.14
N ARG A 70 2.58 3.33 5.33
CA ARG A 70 1.46 2.38 5.45
C ARG A 70 0.15 3.02 4.98
N GLU A 71 -0.10 4.26 5.37
CA GLU A 71 -1.26 5.02 4.94
C GLU A 71 -1.27 5.26 3.44
N THR A 72 -0.12 5.63 2.84
CA THR A 72 0.03 5.80 1.39
C THR A 72 -0.33 4.52 0.64
N ARG A 73 0.11 3.33 1.12
CA ARG A 73 -0.31 2.05 0.51
C ARG A 73 -1.81 1.81 0.62
N LYS A 74 -2.41 2.17 1.75
CA LYS A 74 -3.86 2.02 1.95
C LYS A 74 -4.63 2.90 0.96
N GLN A 75 -4.27 4.17 0.84
CA GLN A 75 -4.91 5.08 -0.10
C GLN A 75 -4.68 4.67 -1.55
N HIS A 76 -3.47 4.22 -1.90
CA HIS A 76 -3.20 3.65 -3.23
C HIS A 76 -4.15 2.50 -3.56
N ASN A 77 -4.36 1.57 -2.61
CA ASN A 77 -5.29 0.46 -2.80
C ASN A 77 -6.75 0.93 -2.93
N GLU A 78 -7.13 2.04 -2.30
CA GLU A 78 -8.45 2.66 -2.46
C GLU A 78 -8.61 3.22 -3.88
N TYR A 79 -7.58 3.89 -4.42
CA TYR A 79 -7.55 4.37 -5.81
C TYR A 79 -7.62 3.23 -6.84
N THR A 80 -6.94 2.11 -6.59
CA THR A 80 -6.94 0.95 -7.48
C THR A 80 -8.13 0.01 -7.24
N GLY A 81 -8.96 0.28 -6.22
CA GLY A 81 -10.08 -0.59 -5.82
C GLY A 81 -9.65 -2.02 -5.44
N GLY A 82 -8.37 -2.20 -5.09
CA GLY A 82 -7.76 -3.52 -4.86
C GLY A 82 -7.69 -4.42 -6.11
N MET A 83 -7.82 -3.86 -7.32
CA MET A 83 -7.79 -4.60 -8.57
C MET A 83 -6.34 -4.92 -8.97
N ARG A 84 -5.82 -6.05 -8.47
CA ARG A 84 -4.45 -6.50 -8.75
C ARG A 84 -4.36 -7.15 -10.12
N TRP A 85 -3.42 -6.71 -10.96
CA TRP A 85 -3.08 -7.37 -12.23
C TRP A 85 -2.03 -8.46 -12.02
N THR A 86 -0.93 -8.10 -11.37
CA THR A 86 0.18 -9.01 -11.03
C THR A 86 0.74 -8.64 -9.66
N LYS A 87 1.80 -9.33 -9.22
CA LYS A 87 2.51 -8.94 -8.00
C LYS A 87 3.07 -7.51 -8.17
N ASN A 88 2.65 -6.60 -7.29
CA ASN A 88 3.06 -5.18 -7.26
C ASN A 88 2.59 -4.32 -8.45
N LYS A 89 1.64 -4.79 -9.26
CA LYS A 89 0.99 -3.96 -10.29
C LYS A 89 -0.51 -4.10 -10.21
N ASP A 90 -1.16 -2.96 -10.09
CA ASP A 90 -2.61 -2.84 -9.99
C ASP A 90 -3.18 -2.17 -11.23
N ILE A 91 -4.44 -2.47 -11.53
CA ILE A 91 -5.19 -1.81 -12.59
C ILE A 91 -5.88 -0.59 -12.01
N MET A 92 -5.77 0.53 -12.70
CA MET A 92 -6.49 1.75 -12.37
C MET A 92 -7.24 2.25 -13.60
N SER A 93 -8.47 2.74 -13.39
CA SER A 93 -9.23 3.34 -14.50
C SER A 93 -8.65 4.70 -14.89
N THR A 94 -8.66 5.03 -16.17
CA THR A 94 -8.18 6.34 -16.65
C THR A 94 -8.99 7.48 -16.06
N LYS A 95 -10.28 7.25 -15.75
CA LYS A 95 -11.12 8.24 -15.06
C LYS A 95 -10.54 8.59 -13.69
N ILE A 96 -10.25 7.60 -12.85
CA ILE A 96 -9.64 7.80 -11.53
C ILE A 96 -8.26 8.45 -11.67
N PHE A 97 -7.51 8.09 -12.70
CA PHE A 97 -6.20 8.67 -12.99
C PHE A 97 -6.26 10.18 -13.29
N SER A 98 -7.05 10.56 -14.30
CA SER A 98 -7.04 11.91 -14.87
C SER A 98 -8.09 12.87 -14.31
N GLY A 99 -9.18 12.35 -13.74
CA GLY A 99 -10.32 13.14 -13.28
C GLY A 99 -11.02 12.41 -12.17
N GLY A 100 -10.37 12.43 -10.99
CA GLY A 100 -10.66 11.65 -9.78
C GLY A 100 -12.14 11.37 -9.50
N ALA A 101 -12.41 10.26 -8.81
CA ALA A 101 -13.78 9.89 -8.43
C ALA A 101 -14.48 11.04 -7.68
N ASP A 102 -15.82 11.06 -7.64
CA ASP A 102 -16.63 12.16 -7.06
C ASP A 102 -16.21 12.61 -5.63
N HIS A 103 -15.44 11.79 -4.91
CA HIS A 103 -14.94 12.03 -3.55
C HIS A 103 -13.40 11.97 -3.40
N MET A 104 -12.64 11.81 -4.48
CA MET A 104 -11.17 11.68 -4.43
C MET A 104 -10.50 12.68 -5.38
N GLU A 105 -9.38 13.26 -4.94
CA GLU A 105 -8.57 14.09 -5.81
C GLU A 105 -7.94 13.27 -6.95
N PRO A 106 -7.58 13.90 -8.10
CA PRO A 106 -6.88 13.21 -9.18
C PRO A 106 -5.62 12.50 -8.69
N TYR A 107 -5.40 11.27 -9.16
CA TYR A 107 -4.32 10.41 -8.68
C TYR A 107 -2.93 11.04 -8.87
N GLU A 108 -2.72 11.80 -9.95
CA GLU A 108 -1.45 12.49 -10.18
C GLU A 108 -1.17 13.58 -9.13
N THR A 109 -2.20 14.32 -8.72
CA THR A 109 -2.10 15.34 -7.67
C THR A 109 -1.80 14.69 -6.33
N TRP A 110 -2.56 13.64 -5.99
CA TRP A 110 -2.33 12.84 -4.78
C TRP A 110 -0.90 12.29 -4.73
N ARG A 111 -0.42 11.71 -5.84
CA ARG A 111 0.93 11.17 -5.95
C ARG A 111 1.98 12.24 -5.63
N LYS A 112 1.90 13.40 -6.30
CA LYS A 112 2.85 14.50 -6.10
C LYS A 112 2.84 15.01 -4.66
N ASN A 113 1.67 15.14 -4.06
CA ASN A 113 1.53 15.57 -2.67
C ASN A 113 2.18 14.57 -1.70
N ARG A 114 1.94 13.27 -1.90
CA ARG A 114 2.51 12.21 -1.06
C ARG A 114 4.02 12.09 -1.23
N GLU A 115 4.51 12.19 -2.45
CA GLU A 115 5.95 12.18 -2.78
C GLU A 115 6.67 13.35 -2.10
N ALA A 116 6.18 14.58 -2.26
CA ALA A 116 6.76 15.77 -1.62
C ALA A 116 6.70 15.70 -0.09
N THR A 117 5.62 15.16 0.48
CA THR A 117 5.50 15.00 1.94
C THR A 117 6.51 13.98 2.46
N LEU A 118 6.65 12.83 1.77
CA LEU A 118 7.63 11.81 2.16
C LEU A 118 9.06 12.34 2.02
N ASP A 119 9.35 13.08 0.95
CA ASP A 119 10.66 13.69 0.70
C ASP A 119 11.06 14.65 1.83
N ASN A 120 10.13 15.52 2.26
CA ASN A 120 10.35 16.41 3.41
C ASN A 120 10.59 15.63 4.71
N MET A 121 9.80 14.58 4.97
CA MET A 121 10.01 13.73 6.16
C MET A 121 11.35 12.99 6.11
N ALA A 122 11.77 12.49 4.94
CA ALA A 122 13.05 11.85 4.74
C ALA A 122 14.20 12.84 4.95
N HIS A 123 14.07 14.06 4.45
CA HIS A 123 15.04 15.13 4.63
C HIS A 123 15.19 15.52 6.12
N GLU A 124 14.08 15.76 6.81
CA GLU A 124 14.06 16.09 8.25
C GLU A 124 14.72 14.96 9.06
N PHE A 125 14.33 13.71 8.80
CA PHE A 125 14.89 12.56 9.47
C PHE A 125 16.38 12.42 9.22
N ALA A 126 16.84 12.52 7.97
CA ALA A 126 18.24 12.34 7.61
C ALA A 126 19.16 13.45 8.15
N GLN A 127 18.69 14.70 8.17
CA GLN A 127 19.52 15.84 8.56
C GLN A 127 19.43 16.20 10.05
N GLN A 128 18.29 15.95 10.69
CA GLN A 128 18.06 16.38 12.08
C GLN A 128 18.02 15.18 13.03
N THR A 129 17.15 14.21 12.79
CA THR A 129 16.92 13.10 13.72
C THR A 129 18.05 12.07 13.70
N TYR A 130 18.52 11.69 12.51
CA TYR A 130 19.51 10.65 12.31
C TYR A 130 20.88 10.96 12.95
N PRO A 131 21.45 12.18 12.81
CA PRO A 131 22.72 12.51 13.47
C PRO A 131 22.64 12.49 15.00
N LEU A 132 21.51 12.94 15.55
CA LEU A 132 21.25 12.88 17.00
C LEU A 132 21.14 11.42 17.46
N ALA A 133 20.40 10.59 16.73
CA ALA A 133 20.26 9.17 17.01
C ALA A 133 21.60 8.43 16.92
N LYS A 134 22.45 8.76 15.94
CA LYS A 134 23.81 8.20 15.80
C LYS A 134 24.70 8.57 16.99
N THR A 135 24.57 9.79 17.49
CA THR A 135 25.32 10.27 18.67
C THR A 135 24.83 9.60 19.95
N ALA A 136 23.53 9.48 20.14
CA ALA A 136 22.94 8.73 21.25
C ALA A 136 23.38 7.27 21.24
N ALA A 137 23.29 6.62 20.07
CA ALA A 137 23.74 5.23 19.90
C ALA A 137 25.22 5.05 20.24
N LYS A 138 26.09 6.00 19.88
CA LYS A 138 27.51 5.96 20.26
C LYS A 138 27.71 5.99 21.78
N ASN A 139 26.91 6.79 22.50
CA ASN A 139 26.98 6.88 23.96
C ASN A 139 26.42 5.62 24.63
N ASP A 140 25.29 5.10 24.13
CA ASP A 140 24.59 3.96 24.73
C ASP A 140 25.31 2.63 24.49
N LEU A 141 25.87 2.42 23.29
CA LEU A 141 26.50 1.15 22.91
C LEU A 141 27.96 1.05 23.36
N GLY A 142 28.64 2.18 23.61
CA GLY A 142 30.05 2.20 23.99
C GLY A 142 30.92 1.37 23.02
N SER A 143 31.55 0.31 23.53
CA SER A 143 32.40 -0.59 22.74
C SER A 143 31.67 -1.41 21.65
N LEU A 144 30.34 -1.53 21.72
CA LEU A 144 29.50 -2.18 20.70
C LEU A 144 29.13 -1.23 19.53
N TYR A 145 29.54 0.03 19.60
CA TYR A 145 29.33 0.98 18.52
C TYR A 145 30.38 0.73 17.41
N ASN A 146 29.89 0.28 16.25
CA ASN A 146 30.68 0.22 15.03
C ASN A 146 30.26 1.39 14.11
N PRO A 147 31.15 2.33 13.78
CA PRO A 147 30.86 3.42 12.84
C PRO A 147 30.37 2.94 11.47
N ASP A 148 30.86 1.80 10.98
CA ASP A 148 30.55 1.26 9.65
C ASP A 148 29.13 0.69 9.54
N ASP A 149 28.45 0.47 10.67
CA ASP A 149 27.04 0.07 10.68
C ASP A 149 26.12 1.23 10.27
N TYR A 150 26.58 2.47 10.40
CA TYR A 150 25.78 3.69 10.28
C TYR A 150 26.08 4.40 8.96
N PRO A 151 25.19 4.33 7.95
CA PRO A 151 25.35 5.05 6.69
C PRO A 151 25.44 6.57 6.91
N SER A 152 25.89 7.27 5.87
CA SER A 152 25.87 8.73 5.80
C SER A 152 24.44 9.28 5.77
N ASN A 153 24.27 10.54 6.16
CA ASN A 153 22.96 11.21 6.11
C ASN A 153 22.36 11.17 4.69
N GLN A 154 23.21 11.32 3.67
CA GLN A 154 22.79 11.28 2.27
C GLN A 154 22.24 9.89 1.88
N GLU A 155 22.95 8.82 2.24
CA GLU A 155 22.47 7.45 1.98
C GLU A 155 21.16 7.14 2.72
N VAL A 156 20.98 7.69 3.93
CA VAL A 156 19.72 7.55 4.68
C VAL A 156 18.57 8.23 3.94
N TYR A 157 18.79 9.46 3.47
CA TYR A 157 17.81 10.20 2.68
C TYR A 157 17.44 9.44 1.40
N GLU A 158 18.43 8.99 0.62
CA GLU A 158 18.22 8.25 -0.63
C GLU A 158 17.55 6.88 -0.43
N SER A 159 17.70 6.27 0.75
CA SER A 159 17.06 4.99 1.07
C SER A 159 15.55 5.08 1.32
N ILE A 160 15.02 6.28 1.54
CA ILE A 160 13.60 6.53 1.83
C ILE A 160 13.00 7.25 0.63
N GLY A 161 12.08 6.59 -0.06
CA GLY A 161 11.53 7.14 -1.28
C GLY A 161 10.19 6.53 -1.65
N MET A 162 9.55 7.18 -2.62
CA MET A 162 8.32 6.76 -3.24
C MET A 162 8.48 6.84 -4.75
N GLU A 163 8.24 5.73 -5.43
CA GLU A 163 8.26 5.64 -6.88
C GLU A 163 6.93 5.04 -7.34
N VAL A 164 6.34 5.66 -8.36
CA VAL A 164 5.11 5.18 -8.98
C VAL A 164 5.34 5.04 -10.47
N GLU A 165 5.33 3.81 -10.96
CA GLU A 165 5.41 3.53 -12.39
C GLU A 165 4.00 3.38 -12.96
N ILE A 166 3.79 3.93 -14.15
CA ILE A 166 2.51 3.87 -14.85
C ILE A 166 2.77 3.24 -16.21
N ASP A 167 2.27 2.03 -16.41
CA ASP A 167 2.42 1.30 -17.66
C ASP A 167 1.09 1.28 -18.43
N PRO A 168 1.12 1.49 -19.76
CA PRO A 168 -0.06 1.29 -20.60
C PRO A 168 -0.43 -0.20 -20.67
N ILE A 169 -1.73 -0.49 -20.75
CA ILE A 169 -2.20 -1.86 -21.03
C ILE A 169 -2.24 -2.08 -22.55
N PRO A 170 -1.52 -3.09 -23.09
CA PRO A 170 -1.57 -3.40 -24.52
C PRO A 170 -2.94 -3.97 -24.92
N LYS A 171 -3.44 -3.55 -26.09
CA LYS A 171 -4.69 -4.01 -26.68
C LYS A 171 -4.43 -5.17 -27.64
N GLY A 172 -5.21 -6.24 -27.50
CA GLY A 172 -5.47 -7.24 -28.56
C GLY A 172 -4.30 -8.10 -29.06
N SER A 173 -3.10 -8.01 -28.48
CA SER A 173 -1.91 -8.73 -28.97
C SER A 173 -1.05 -9.37 -27.87
N ASP A 174 -1.40 -9.17 -26.59
CA ASP A 174 -0.81 -9.96 -25.50
C ASP A 174 -1.51 -11.32 -25.45
N PHE A 175 -0.73 -12.41 -25.55
CA PHE A 175 -1.22 -13.78 -25.45
C PHE A 175 -1.92 -14.07 -24.11
N ARG A 176 -1.67 -13.26 -23.07
CA ARG A 176 -2.36 -13.31 -21.78
C ARG A 176 -3.79 -12.77 -21.84
N CYS A 177 -4.07 -11.93 -22.82
CA CYS A 177 -5.40 -11.34 -23.09
C CYS A 177 -6.12 -12.02 -24.26
N SER A 178 -5.44 -12.92 -25.00
CA SER A 178 -6.07 -13.70 -26.06
C SER A 178 -6.83 -14.88 -25.47
N LEU A 179 -8.14 -14.72 -25.32
CA LEU A 179 -9.04 -15.83 -25.04
C LEU A 179 -9.41 -16.52 -26.36
N ASP A 180 -9.55 -17.85 -26.33
CA ASP A 180 -10.09 -18.56 -27.49
C ASP A 180 -11.51 -18.02 -27.83
N PRO A 181 -11.84 -17.76 -29.11
CA PRO A 181 -13.12 -17.17 -29.50
C PRO A 181 -14.34 -17.98 -29.06
N ALA A 182 -14.22 -19.31 -28.91
CA ALA A 182 -15.31 -20.14 -28.42
C ALA A 182 -15.54 -19.90 -26.92
N THR A 183 -14.45 -19.88 -26.14
CA THR A 183 -14.49 -19.57 -24.69
C THR A 183 -15.01 -18.16 -24.44
N GLN A 184 -14.66 -17.19 -25.29
CA GLN A 184 -15.14 -15.81 -25.15
C GLN A 184 -16.66 -15.73 -25.34
N LYS A 185 -17.19 -16.39 -26.36
CA LYS A 185 -18.65 -16.44 -26.61
C LYS A 185 -19.38 -17.14 -25.46
N GLU A 186 -18.79 -18.18 -24.89
CA GLU A 186 -19.39 -18.86 -23.73
C GLU A 186 -19.40 -17.97 -22.49
N LEU A 187 -18.31 -17.28 -22.18
CA LEU A 187 -18.24 -16.34 -21.05
C LEU A 187 -19.23 -15.19 -21.20
N VAL A 188 -19.41 -14.63 -22.40
CA VAL A 188 -20.43 -13.61 -22.66
C VAL A 188 -21.82 -14.16 -22.35
N LYS A 189 -22.16 -15.36 -22.84
CA LYS A 189 -23.46 -16.00 -22.54
C LYS A 189 -23.66 -16.27 -21.04
N GLN A 190 -22.61 -16.67 -20.33
CA GLN A 190 -22.68 -16.87 -18.87
C GLN A 190 -22.89 -15.54 -18.14
N TYR A 191 -22.22 -14.48 -18.59
CA TYR A 191 -22.36 -13.14 -18.05
C TYR A 191 -23.77 -12.58 -18.25
N ASP A 192 -24.34 -12.73 -19.45
CA ASP A 192 -25.71 -12.30 -19.76
C ASP A 192 -26.74 -13.02 -18.89
N LYS A 193 -26.61 -14.35 -18.73
CA LYS A 193 -27.47 -15.13 -17.84
C LYS A 193 -27.38 -14.68 -16.38
N ARG A 194 -26.16 -14.35 -15.93
CA ARG A 194 -25.95 -13.84 -14.58
C ARG A 194 -26.58 -12.46 -14.40
N LEU A 195 -26.46 -11.57 -15.40
CA LEU A 195 -27.12 -10.26 -15.38
C LEU A 195 -28.64 -10.39 -15.33
N GLU A 196 -29.24 -11.27 -16.13
CA GLU A 196 -30.69 -11.53 -16.09
C GLU A 196 -31.14 -12.02 -14.71
N THR A 197 -30.35 -12.89 -14.06
CA THR A 197 -30.66 -13.41 -12.73
C THR A 197 -30.63 -12.29 -11.69
N ILE A 198 -29.58 -11.47 -11.69
CA ILE A 198 -29.44 -10.31 -10.79
C ILE A 198 -30.58 -9.30 -11.01
N GLN A 199 -30.97 -9.06 -12.26
CA GLN A 199 -32.09 -8.17 -12.59
C GLN A 199 -33.41 -8.70 -12.03
N LYS A 200 -33.71 -9.99 -12.22
CA LYS A 200 -34.92 -10.62 -11.67
C LYS A 200 -34.95 -10.54 -10.15
N GLU A 201 -33.86 -10.88 -9.47
CA GLU A 201 -33.75 -10.78 -8.02
C GLU A 201 -33.94 -9.35 -7.51
N SER A 202 -33.37 -8.37 -8.21
CA SER A 202 -33.49 -6.95 -7.85
C SER A 202 -34.93 -6.46 -7.99
N VAL A 203 -35.63 -6.85 -9.07
CA VAL A 203 -37.05 -6.53 -9.27
C VAL A 203 -37.91 -7.14 -8.16
N VAL A 204 -37.68 -8.41 -7.81
CA VAL A 204 -38.41 -9.06 -6.70
C VAL A 204 -38.17 -8.34 -5.38
N LYS A 205 -36.93 -7.95 -5.07
CA LYS A 205 -36.61 -7.17 -3.87
C LYS A 205 -37.35 -5.83 -3.85
N LEU A 206 -37.36 -5.08 -4.95
CA LEU A 206 -38.08 -3.80 -5.04
C LEU A 206 -39.59 -3.98 -4.82
N ILE A 207 -40.18 -5.00 -5.45
CA ILE A 207 -41.61 -5.32 -5.27
C ILE A 207 -41.90 -5.69 -3.81
N SER A 208 -41.08 -6.54 -3.19
CA SER A 208 -41.25 -6.90 -1.78
C SER A 208 -41.14 -5.70 -0.86
N ALA A 209 -40.17 -4.80 -1.09
CA ALA A 209 -39.98 -3.60 -0.29
C ALA A 209 -41.18 -2.64 -0.41
N LEU A 210 -41.73 -2.47 -1.62
CA LEU A 210 -42.93 -1.67 -1.85
C LEU A 210 -44.15 -2.29 -1.16
N SER A 211 -44.32 -3.62 -1.29
CA SER A 211 -45.41 -4.36 -0.64
C SER A 211 -45.37 -4.24 0.88
N THR A 212 -44.18 -4.36 1.49
CA THR A 212 -44.02 -4.20 2.94
C THR A 212 -44.37 -2.79 3.40
N LYS A 213 -43.94 -1.75 2.66
CA LYS A 213 -44.32 -0.35 2.96
C LYS A 213 -45.84 -0.14 2.83
N LEU A 214 -46.48 -0.68 1.80
CA LEU A 214 -47.94 -0.61 1.64
C LEU A 214 -48.68 -1.35 2.75
N SER A 215 -48.17 -2.50 3.21
CA SER A 215 -48.72 -3.21 4.38
C SER A 215 -48.66 -2.33 5.62
N HIS A 216 -47.51 -1.73 5.92
CA HIS A 216 -47.37 -0.82 7.06
C HIS A 216 -48.33 0.37 7.00
N ILE A 217 -48.54 0.97 5.82
CA ILE A 217 -49.52 2.06 5.64
C ILE A 217 -50.94 1.55 5.89
N THR A 218 -51.27 0.37 5.36
CA THR A 218 -52.61 -0.23 5.52
C THR A 218 -52.90 -0.58 6.98
N ASP A 219 -51.92 -1.14 7.69
CA ASP A 219 -52.02 -1.47 9.11
C ASP A 219 -52.13 -0.21 9.97
N SER A 220 -51.38 0.85 9.62
CA SER A 220 -51.51 2.16 10.26
C SER A 220 -52.90 2.76 10.09
N ILE A 221 -53.50 2.66 8.89
CA ILE A 221 -54.86 3.18 8.62
C ILE A 221 -55.92 2.36 9.36
N LYS A 222 -55.73 1.04 9.50
CA LYS A 222 -56.66 0.18 10.24
C LYS A 222 -56.65 0.43 11.74
N ASN A 223 -55.50 0.80 12.31
CA ASN A 223 -55.36 1.09 13.74
C ASN A 223 -55.84 2.50 14.12
N ASP A 224 -56.14 3.37 13.16
CA ASP A 224 -56.63 4.75 13.37
C ASP A 224 -58.17 4.87 13.31
N LYS A 225 -58.89 3.74 13.28
CA LYS A 225 -60.36 3.63 13.41
C LYS A 225 -60.74 2.90 14.69
#